data_AF-A0A934AZH9-F1
#
_entry.id   AF-A0A934AZH9-F1
#
_cell.length_a   1.000
_cell.length_b   1.000
_cell.length_c   1.000
_cell.angle_alpha   90.00
_cell.angle_beta   90.00
_cell.angle_gamma   90.00
#
_symmetry.space_group_name_H-M   'P 1'
#
loop_
_entity.id
_entity.type
_entity.pdbx_description
1 polymer ?
#
loop_
_entity_poly.entity_id
_entity_poly.type
_entity_poly.pdbx_seq_one_letter_code
_entity_poly.pdbx_strand_id
1 'polypeptide(L)'
;MAPLLTNMGLREYKSKRKFTKTPEPEPEERIVPDLRTDHPYHSPPNLGREHQLIFVVHKHAARNLHYDLRLELDGVLKSWAVPKGPSLDPSIKRLAMMVEDHPFDYKDFEGVIPEGNYGAGGVVIWDRGAYHHPSVEDKNESEKLLREGLRKGDLKFVLNGEKLKGEFALVRMRKDEKSWLLLKKKDRYAGDIAILKENRSVVSGKTLEEVSEGGPGKSFKQKKLKQIRLHEALEEEDLKDAPVVPMPHNLQPMLATPGKKPFDHPDWIFEMKWDGYRAIAEIRDGDASLYSRNRISLTQKFLPIAEALRKSGFDAVLDGEIVVVDDQGHPNFQMLQNYRKSKSGHLLYYVFDLLHFKGHDLTDLPLLRRKELLRKILPSSSKVKFSDHVLKDGSLFFKVVEKKGLEGIIAKHAQSTYLAGKRSRQWLKVKTRPTQGGVIAGFTAPRGGRK
;
A
#
# COMPACT_ATOMS: atom_id res chain seq x y z
N MET A 1 19.53 -37.19 -5.73
CA MET A 1 19.32 -35.74 -5.92
C MET A 1 17.87 -35.51 -6.30
N ALA A 2 17.03 -35.04 -5.37
CA ALA A 2 15.66 -34.67 -5.68
C ALA A 2 15.64 -33.21 -6.17
N PRO A 3 14.97 -32.88 -7.30
CA PRO A 3 14.94 -31.52 -7.81
C PRO A 3 14.11 -30.60 -6.90
N LEU A 4 14.64 -29.40 -6.65
CA LEU A 4 14.03 -28.30 -5.88
C LEU A 4 12.62 -27.98 -6.42
N LEU A 5 11.60 -27.89 -5.55
CA LEU A 5 10.18 -27.66 -5.90
C LEU A 5 9.95 -26.42 -6.80
N THR A 6 10.73 -25.35 -6.60
CA THR A 6 10.72 -24.12 -7.43
C THR A 6 11.18 -24.37 -8.88
N ASN A 7 12.02 -25.37 -9.11
CA ASN A 7 12.62 -25.66 -10.42
C ASN A 7 11.71 -26.55 -11.30
N MET A 8 10.62 -27.12 -10.74
CA MET A 8 9.62 -27.87 -11.52
C MET A 8 8.57 -26.98 -12.19
N GLY A 9 8.09 -25.93 -11.50
CA GLY A 9 7.05 -25.02 -12.03
C GLY A 9 7.51 -24.15 -13.21
N LEU A 10 8.81 -23.81 -13.27
CA LEU A 10 9.36 -22.91 -14.29
C LEU A 10 9.94 -23.64 -15.52
N ARG A 11 9.80 -24.97 -15.63
CA ARG A 11 10.34 -25.74 -16.77
C ARG A 11 9.74 -25.31 -18.10
N GLU A 12 8.42 -25.14 -18.15
CA GLU A 12 7.71 -24.70 -19.36
C GLU A 12 8.06 -23.24 -19.71
N TYR A 13 8.30 -22.38 -18.71
CA TYR A 13 8.79 -21.02 -18.94
C TYR A 13 10.18 -21.04 -19.58
N LYS A 14 11.14 -21.77 -18.99
CA LYS A 14 12.51 -21.91 -19.51
C LYS A 14 12.53 -22.47 -20.93
N SER A 15 11.72 -23.50 -21.22
CA SER A 15 11.73 -24.15 -22.55
C SER A 15 11.18 -23.26 -23.68
N LYS A 16 10.31 -22.30 -23.35
CA LYS A 16 9.70 -21.37 -24.32
C LYS A 16 10.54 -20.12 -24.62
N ARG A 17 11.58 -19.81 -23.83
CA ARG A 17 12.40 -18.59 -23.99
C ARG A 17 13.82 -18.91 -24.41
N LYS A 18 14.41 -18.01 -25.21
CA LYS A 18 15.84 -17.97 -25.49
C LYS A 18 16.40 -16.72 -24.82
N PHE A 19 16.89 -16.82 -23.59
CA PHE A 19 17.31 -15.67 -22.77
C PHE A 19 18.45 -14.83 -23.37
N THR A 20 19.18 -15.37 -24.35
CA THR A 20 20.14 -14.61 -25.17
C THR A 20 19.48 -13.67 -26.20
N LYS A 21 18.17 -13.82 -26.44
CA LYS A 21 17.39 -13.12 -27.46
C LYS A 21 16.13 -12.44 -26.93
N THR A 22 15.85 -12.55 -25.63
CA THR A 22 14.72 -11.87 -24.97
C THR A 22 15.23 -11.07 -23.77
N PRO A 23 14.67 -9.87 -23.52
CA PRO A 23 14.96 -9.09 -22.32
C PRO A 23 14.27 -9.62 -21.05
N GLU A 24 13.49 -10.71 -21.16
CA GLU A 24 12.80 -11.34 -20.04
C GLU A 24 13.78 -11.97 -19.03
N PRO A 25 13.44 -11.97 -17.73
CA PRO A 25 14.32 -12.52 -16.69
C PRO A 25 14.47 -14.04 -16.81
N GLU A 26 15.71 -14.50 -16.70
CA GLU A 26 16.06 -15.91 -16.53
C GLU A 26 15.79 -16.32 -15.07
N PRO A 27 15.20 -17.49 -14.79
CA PRO A 27 14.93 -17.91 -13.42
C PRO A 27 16.23 -18.18 -12.64
N GLU A 28 16.44 -17.50 -11.52
CA GLU A 28 17.56 -17.78 -10.61
C GLU A 28 17.45 -19.19 -10.00
N GLU A 29 18.56 -19.95 -9.99
CA GLU A 29 18.67 -21.21 -9.25
C GLU A 29 18.80 -20.93 -7.75
N ARG A 30 17.68 -20.90 -7.02
CA ARG A 30 17.71 -20.86 -5.55
C ARG A 30 18.02 -22.25 -5.00
N ILE A 31 19.25 -22.47 -4.54
CA ILE A 31 19.65 -23.62 -3.72
C ILE A 31 18.85 -23.58 -2.41
N VAL A 32 17.93 -24.53 -2.18
CA VAL A 32 17.46 -24.84 -0.82
C VAL A 32 18.35 -25.94 -0.23
N PRO A 33 18.90 -25.78 0.99
CA PRO A 33 19.67 -26.84 1.63
C PRO A 33 18.83 -28.12 1.81
N ASP A 34 19.48 -29.27 1.66
CA ASP A 34 18.91 -30.63 1.68
C ASP A 34 18.06 -30.91 2.93
N LEU A 35 16.76 -31.16 2.72
CA LEU A 35 15.78 -31.53 3.76
C LEU A 35 15.76 -33.05 3.93
N ARG A 36 16.78 -33.59 4.59
CA ARG A 36 16.81 -34.96 5.09
C ARG A 36 17.10 -35.01 6.58
N THR A 37 16.20 -34.45 7.39
CA THR A 37 16.01 -34.85 8.80
C THR A 37 14.61 -34.43 9.26
N ASP A 38 13.91 -35.34 9.94
CA ASP A 38 12.57 -35.19 10.48
C ASP A 38 12.48 -34.10 11.57
N HIS A 39 12.23 -32.84 11.20
CA HIS A 39 11.97 -31.75 12.14
C HIS A 39 10.90 -30.77 11.61
N PRO A 40 9.92 -30.33 12.43
CA PRO A 40 8.76 -29.60 11.94
C PRO A 40 9.14 -28.19 11.45
N TYR A 41 8.98 -27.98 10.14
CA TYR A 41 8.85 -26.70 9.45
C TYR A 41 9.68 -25.52 10.00
N HIS A 42 10.99 -25.55 9.78
CA HIS A 42 11.78 -24.32 9.72
C HIS A 42 11.89 -23.84 8.28
N SER A 43 11.25 -22.71 8.01
CA SER A 43 11.41 -21.93 6.78
C SER A 43 12.86 -21.43 6.65
N PRO A 44 13.38 -21.27 5.41
CA PRO A 44 14.76 -20.86 5.18
C PRO A 44 15.07 -19.47 5.76
N PRO A 45 16.34 -19.18 6.08
CA PRO A 45 16.72 -17.96 6.78
C PRO A 45 16.65 -16.74 5.83
N ASN A 46 16.07 -15.64 6.31
CA ASN A 46 16.04 -14.29 5.70
C ASN A 46 15.04 -13.98 4.57
N LEU A 47 13.79 -14.45 4.67
CA LEU A 47 12.65 -13.59 4.32
C LEU A 47 11.83 -13.35 5.58
N GLY A 48 12.00 -12.17 6.20
CA GLY A 48 11.34 -11.80 7.45
C GLY A 48 9.82 -11.92 7.39
N ARG A 49 9.22 -12.09 8.56
CA ARG A 49 7.77 -12.21 8.87
C ARG A 49 6.90 -10.99 8.46
N GLU A 50 7.26 -10.23 7.42
CA GLU A 50 6.64 -8.93 7.07
C GLU A 50 6.35 -8.73 5.55
N HIS A 51 6.32 -9.77 4.69
CA HIS A 51 5.96 -9.59 3.27
C HIS A 51 4.55 -10.12 2.96
N GLN A 52 3.61 -9.25 2.60
CA GLN A 52 2.32 -9.66 2.01
C GLN A 52 2.56 -10.28 0.62
N LEU A 53 1.69 -11.19 0.17
CA LEU A 53 1.78 -11.74 -1.19
C LEU A 53 1.52 -10.63 -2.21
N ILE A 54 2.25 -10.63 -3.32
CA ILE A 54 2.13 -9.60 -4.36
C ILE A 54 1.43 -10.10 -5.61
N PHE A 55 0.75 -9.17 -6.28
CA PHE A 55 0.22 -9.40 -7.63
C PHE A 55 0.73 -8.35 -8.60
N VAL A 56 0.68 -8.69 -9.87
CA VAL A 56 0.96 -7.79 -10.97
C VAL A 56 0.01 -8.09 -12.13
N VAL A 57 -0.42 -7.05 -12.82
CA VAL A 57 -1.16 -7.15 -14.08
C VAL A 57 -0.33 -6.51 -15.17
N HIS A 58 0.10 -7.30 -16.15
CA HIS A 58 0.78 -6.76 -17.33
C HIS A 58 -0.23 -6.53 -18.45
N LYS A 59 -0.17 -5.39 -19.14
CA LYS A 59 -0.85 -5.19 -20.42
C LYS A 59 0.15 -5.55 -21.52
N HIS A 60 -0.20 -6.52 -22.35
CA HIS A 60 0.69 -7.14 -23.31
C HIS A 60 0.08 -7.09 -24.71
N ALA A 61 0.74 -6.39 -25.63
CA ALA A 61 0.39 -6.39 -27.05
C ALA A 61 1.23 -7.42 -27.79
N ALA A 62 0.88 -8.69 -27.56
CA ALA A 62 1.38 -9.78 -28.38
C ALA A 62 0.60 -9.83 -29.71
N ARG A 63 0.38 -11.02 -30.28
CA ARG A 63 -0.51 -11.21 -31.44
C ARG A 63 -1.89 -10.59 -31.24
N ASN A 64 -2.39 -10.65 -30.00
CA ASN A 64 -3.58 -9.95 -29.56
C ASN A 64 -3.26 -9.20 -28.27
N LEU A 65 -3.89 -8.04 -28.09
CA LEU A 65 -3.86 -7.33 -26.82
C LEU A 65 -4.55 -8.17 -25.74
N HIS A 66 -3.87 -8.34 -24.61
CA HIS A 66 -4.44 -9.00 -23.44
C HIS A 66 -3.80 -8.45 -22.16
N TYR A 67 -4.36 -8.88 -21.01
CA TYR A 67 -3.88 -8.52 -19.69
C TYR A 67 -3.47 -9.79 -18.95
N ASP A 68 -2.20 -9.93 -18.57
CA ASP A 68 -1.74 -11.05 -17.76
C ASP A 68 -1.92 -10.73 -16.28
N LEU A 69 -2.89 -11.37 -15.63
CA LEU A 69 -3.02 -11.37 -14.18
C LEU A 69 -2.04 -12.39 -13.59
N ARG A 70 -1.16 -11.96 -12.70
CA ARG A 70 -0.14 -12.81 -12.10
C ARG A 70 -0.15 -12.66 -10.59
N LEU A 71 -0.19 -13.80 -9.89
CA LEU A 71 -0.32 -13.90 -8.44
C LEU A 71 0.89 -14.65 -7.87
N GLU A 72 1.58 -14.06 -6.89
CA GLU A 72 2.69 -14.72 -6.16
C GLU A 72 2.16 -15.88 -5.32
N LEU A 73 2.55 -17.10 -5.66
CA LEU A 73 2.23 -18.28 -4.87
C LEU A 73 3.36 -19.30 -4.98
N ASP A 74 3.82 -19.86 -3.85
CA ASP A 74 4.90 -20.85 -3.81
C ASP A 74 6.21 -20.34 -4.45
N GLY A 75 6.48 -19.02 -4.32
CA GLY A 75 7.69 -18.38 -4.82
C GLY A 75 7.75 -18.18 -6.34
N VAL A 76 6.64 -18.39 -7.06
CA VAL A 76 6.50 -18.12 -8.50
C VAL A 76 5.27 -17.26 -8.76
N LEU A 77 5.12 -16.77 -9.99
CA LEU A 77 3.95 -16.02 -10.43
C LEU A 77 2.99 -16.94 -11.19
N LYS A 78 1.92 -17.39 -10.53
CA LYS A 78 0.81 -18.09 -11.17
C LYS A 78 0.09 -17.12 -12.10
N SER A 79 -0.05 -17.46 -13.37
CA SER A 79 -0.35 -16.48 -14.42
C SER A 79 -1.56 -16.86 -15.27
N TRP A 80 -2.39 -15.87 -15.60
CA TRP A 80 -3.55 -15.99 -16.48
C TRP A 80 -3.61 -14.85 -17.48
N ALA A 81 -3.69 -15.18 -18.77
CA ALA A 81 -3.96 -14.21 -19.84
C ALA A 81 -5.48 -13.91 -19.90
N VAL A 82 -5.85 -12.63 -19.76
CA VAL A 82 -7.23 -12.14 -19.76
C VAL A 82 -7.44 -11.25 -21.00
N PRO A 83 -7.95 -11.78 -22.12
CA PRO A 83 -7.98 -11.06 -23.41
C PRO A 83 -8.75 -9.75 -23.37
N LYS A 84 -9.88 -9.72 -22.64
CA LYS A 84 -10.72 -8.51 -22.50
C LYS A 84 -10.41 -7.71 -21.23
N GLY A 85 -9.30 -8.01 -20.55
CA GLY A 85 -8.90 -7.40 -19.29
C GLY A 85 -9.84 -7.70 -18.10
N PRO A 86 -9.46 -7.29 -16.89
CA PRO A 86 -10.32 -7.37 -15.71
C PRO A 86 -11.55 -6.46 -15.86
N SER A 87 -12.60 -6.75 -15.08
CA SER A 87 -13.79 -5.90 -14.97
C SER A 87 -14.01 -5.56 -13.49
N LEU A 88 -14.50 -4.34 -13.22
CA LEU A 88 -15.01 -3.96 -11.89
C LEU A 88 -16.53 -4.19 -11.77
N ASP A 89 -17.21 -4.52 -12.86
CA ASP A 89 -18.62 -4.93 -12.84
C ASP A 89 -18.74 -6.42 -12.47
N PRO A 90 -19.40 -6.78 -11.34
CA PRO A 90 -19.64 -8.17 -10.93
C PRO A 90 -20.52 -8.98 -11.88
N SER A 91 -21.27 -8.33 -12.78
CA SER A 91 -22.11 -9.00 -13.78
C SER A 91 -21.28 -9.58 -14.93
N ILE A 92 -20.09 -9.03 -15.17
CA ILE A 92 -19.23 -9.37 -16.29
C ILE A 92 -18.27 -10.49 -15.90
N LYS A 93 -18.35 -11.62 -16.63
CA LYS A 93 -17.39 -12.73 -16.50
C LYS A 93 -16.30 -12.59 -17.54
N ARG A 94 -15.03 -12.56 -17.12
CA ARG A 94 -13.88 -12.45 -18.02
C ARG A 94 -13.21 -13.80 -18.17
N LEU A 95 -13.03 -14.25 -19.41
CA LEU A 95 -12.20 -15.43 -19.69
C LEU A 95 -10.74 -15.12 -19.28
N ALA A 96 -10.14 -16.03 -18.52
CA ALA A 96 -8.77 -15.97 -18.04
C ALA A 96 -8.10 -17.32 -18.35
N MET A 97 -7.18 -17.34 -19.30
CA MET A 97 -6.49 -18.55 -19.72
C MET A 97 -5.22 -18.73 -18.90
N MET A 98 -5.13 -19.81 -18.14
CA MET A 98 -3.93 -20.13 -17.36
C MET A 98 -2.76 -20.41 -18.31
N VAL A 99 -1.64 -19.72 -18.07
CA VAL A 99 -0.39 -19.87 -18.80
C VAL A 99 0.69 -20.42 -17.86
N GLU A 100 1.88 -20.68 -18.39
CA GLU A 100 2.99 -21.17 -17.57
C GLU A 100 3.32 -20.21 -16.40
N ASP A 101 3.85 -20.77 -15.32
CA ASP A 101 4.33 -19.99 -14.19
C ASP A 101 5.50 -19.11 -14.63
N HIS A 102 5.58 -17.89 -14.10
CA HIS A 102 6.68 -16.98 -14.38
C HIS A 102 7.61 -16.87 -13.16
N PRO A 103 8.91 -16.62 -13.36
CA PRO A 103 9.82 -16.38 -12.25
C PRO A 103 9.34 -15.17 -11.45
N PHE A 104 9.59 -15.18 -10.14
CA PHE A 104 9.17 -14.11 -9.25
C PHE A 104 9.64 -12.72 -9.72
N ASP A 105 10.85 -12.63 -10.27
CA ASP A 105 11.44 -11.37 -10.75
C ASP A 105 10.74 -10.79 -11.98
N TYR A 106 9.91 -11.59 -12.68
CA TYR A 106 9.09 -11.11 -13.79
C TYR A 106 8.07 -10.05 -13.34
N LYS A 107 7.81 -9.92 -12.03
CA LYS A 107 6.91 -8.90 -11.47
C LYS A 107 7.32 -7.46 -11.78
N ASP A 108 8.58 -7.22 -12.12
CA ASP A 108 9.11 -5.88 -12.41
C ASP A 108 9.45 -5.69 -13.90
N PHE A 109 9.02 -6.60 -14.79
CA PHE A 109 9.35 -6.54 -16.22
C PHE A 109 8.46 -5.56 -17.01
N GLU A 110 9.10 -4.59 -17.69
CA GLU A 110 8.49 -3.76 -18.73
C GLU A 110 9.45 -3.65 -19.92
N GLY A 111 8.91 -3.67 -21.14
CA GLY A 111 9.71 -3.51 -22.35
C GLY A 111 9.10 -4.18 -23.58
N VAL A 112 9.92 -4.34 -24.62
CA VAL A 112 9.50 -4.97 -25.88
C VAL A 112 10.17 -6.34 -25.99
N ILE A 113 9.36 -7.39 -26.05
CA ILE A 113 9.82 -8.75 -26.37
C ILE A 113 10.06 -8.82 -27.89
N PRO A 114 11.30 -9.07 -28.37
CA PRO A 114 11.60 -9.01 -29.79
C PRO A 114 10.86 -10.06 -30.63
N GLU A 115 10.59 -9.74 -31.89
CA GLU A 115 9.99 -10.68 -32.84
C GLU A 115 10.74 -12.01 -32.93
N GLY A 116 9.99 -13.10 -33.16
CA GLY A 116 10.54 -14.46 -33.17
C GLY A 116 10.72 -15.09 -31.78
N ASN A 117 10.52 -14.34 -30.69
CA ASN A 117 10.41 -14.89 -29.34
C ASN A 117 8.95 -15.19 -28.97
N TYR A 118 8.75 -16.11 -28.02
CA TYR A 118 7.44 -16.40 -27.47
C TYR A 118 6.89 -15.16 -26.75
N GLY A 119 5.68 -14.74 -27.09
CA GLY A 119 5.09 -13.51 -26.53
C GLY A 119 5.69 -12.21 -27.10
N ALA A 120 6.27 -12.23 -28.29
CA ALA A 120 6.76 -11.00 -28.94
C ALA A 120 5.73 -9.87 -28.90
N GLY A 121 6.17 -8.65 -28.56
CA GLY A 121 5.29 -7.50 -28.34
C GLY A 121 5.68 -6.61 -27.16
N GLY A 122 5.03 -5.46 -27.06
CA GLY A 122 5.20 -4.52 -25.95
C GLY A 122 4.48 -4.99 -24.68
N VAL A 123 5.16 -4.86 -23.54
CA VAL A 123 4.70 -5.26 -22.20
C VAL A 123 4.86 -4.09 -21.24
N VAL A 124 3.79 -3.74 -20.53
CA VAL A 124 3.80 -2.74 -19.46
C VAL A 124 3.11 -3.27 -18.21
N ILE A 125 3.54 -2.84 -17.02
CA ILE A 125 2.90 -3.12 -15.74
C ILE A 125 1.69 -2.20 -15.61
N TRP A 126 0.53 -2.73 -15.98
CA TRP A 126 -0.73 -2.00 -15.95
C TRP A 126 -1.26 -1.79 -14.53
N ASP A 127 -1.02 -2.74 -13.62
CA ASP A 127 -1.34 -2.61 -12.20
C ASP A 127 -0.40 -3.49 -11.37
N ARG A 128 -0.21 -3.16 -10.08
CA ARG A 128 0.54 -3.98 -9.12
C ARG A 128 0.06 -3.68 -7.70
N GLY A 129 0.24 -4.63 -6.80
CA GLY A 129 -0.08 -4.40 -5.40
C GLY A 129 0.08 -5.64 -4.53
N ALA A 130 -0.49 -5.57 -3.33
CA ALA A 130 -0.58 -6.71 -2.43
C ALA A 130 -1.92 -7.44 -2.63
N TYR A 131 -1.96 -8.72 -2.28
CA TYR A 131 -3.19 -9.49 -2.23
C TYR A 131 -3.17 -10.52 -1.12
N HIS A 132 -4.36 -10.95 -0.70
CA HIS A 132 -4.53 -12.00 0.29
C HIS A 132 -5.84 -12.77 0.08
N HIS A 133 -6.01 -13.89 0.77
CA HIS A 133 -7.26 -14.64 0.80
C HIS A 133 -8.34 -13.84 1.55
N PRO A 134 -9.62 -13.84 1.14
CA PRO A 134 -10.65 -13.00 1.76
C PRO A 134 -10.91 -13.28 3.24
N SER A 135 -10.59 -14.49 3.71
CA SER A 135 -10.88 -14.92 5.09
C SER A 135 -9.76 -14.62 6.09
N VAL A 136 -8.55 -14.31 5.63
CA VAL A 136 -7.36 -14.12 6.50
C VAL A 136 -6.40 -13.09 5.90
N GLU A 137 -5.80 -12.26 6.74
CA GLU A 137 -4.77 -11.30 6.32
C GLU A 137 -3.35 -11.80 6.60
N ASP A 138 -3.19 -12.80 7.48
CA ASP A 138 -1.89 -13.43 7.71
C ASP A 138 -1.38 -14.09 6.42
N LYS A 139 -0.11 -13.84 6.11
CA LYS A 139 0.49 -14.28 4.85
C LYS A 139 0.49 -15.81 4.73
N ASN A 140 0.91 -16.53 5.77
CA ASN A 140 1.12 -17.97 5.70
C ASN A 140 -0.22 -18.70 5.62
N GLU A 141 -1.20 -18.26 6.41
CA GLU A 141 -2.56 -18.79 6.34
C GLU A 141 -3.24 -18.46 5.00
N SER A 142 -3.07 -17.22 4.52
CA SER A 142 -3.55 -16.80 3.21
C SER A 142 -2.98 -17.66 2.09
N GLU A 143 -1.65 -17.85 2.07
CA GLU A 143 -0.95 -18.66 1.07
C GLU A 143 -1.45 -20.12 1.08
N LYS A 144 -1.68 -20.70 2.27
CA LYS A 144 -2.25 -22.05 2.40
C LYS A 144 -3.64 -22.16 1.77
N LEU A 145 -4.54 -21.21 2.06
CA LEU A 145 -5.91 -21.21 1.53
C LEU A 145 -5.93 -20.93 0.02
N LEU A 146 -5.07 -20.03 -0.47
CA LEU A 146 -4.92 -19.75 -1.89
C LEU A 146 -4.41 -20.99 -2.65
N ARG A 147 -3.44 -21.72 -2.09
CA ARG A 147 -2.95 -22.99 -2.66
C ARG A 147 -4.07 -24.03 -2.76
N GLU A 148 -4.91 -24.13 -1.73
CA GLU A 148 -6.07 -25.01 -1.76
C GLU A 148 -7.10 -24.60 -2.82
N GLY A 149 -7.42 -23.30 -2.91
CA GLY A 149 -8.34 -22.75 -3.89
C GLY A 149 -7.88 -22.98 -5.33
N LEU A 150 -6.59 -22.76 -5.61
CA LEU A 150 -5.97 -23.04 -6.90
C LEU A 150 -6.12 -24.52 -7.27
N ARG A 151 -5.84 -25.44 -6.34
CA ARG A 151 -5.97 -26.89 -6.57
C ARG A 151 -7.43 -27.28 -6.88
N LYS A 152 -8.38 -26.71 -6.13
CA LYS A 152 -9.83 -26.96 -6.29
C LYS A 152 -10.40 -26.33 -7.56
N GLY A 153 -9.75 -25.32 -8.14
CA GLY A 153 -10.31 -24.56 -9.25
C GLY A 153 -11.28 -23.46 -8.81
N ASP A 154 -11.25 -23.03 -7.55
CA ASP A 154 -12.01 -21.90 -7.01
C ASP A 154 -11.08 -21.07 -6.12
N LEU A 155 -10.39 -20.11 -6.76
CA LEU A 155 -9.39 -19.27 -6.12
C LEU A 155 -10.01 -17.90 -5.84
N LYS A 156 -10.17 -17.54 -4.56
CA LYS A 156 -10.71 -16.23 -4.13
C LYS A 156 -9.60 -15.40 -3.51
N PHE A 157 -9.59 -14.13 -3.82
CA PHE A 157 -8.54 -13.21 -3.37
C PHE A 157 -9.04 -11.77 -3.33
N VAL A 158 -8.46 -10.98 -2.43
CA VAL A 158 -8.67 -9.54 -2.33
C VAL A 158 -7.44 -8.84 -2.88
N LEU A 159 -7.63 -8.01 -3.91
CA LEU A 159 -6.59 -7.17 -4.48
C LEU A 159 -6.54 -5.82 -3.76
N ASN A 160 -5.33 -5.35 -3.51
CA ASN A 160 -5.04 -3.98 -3.07
C ASN A 160 -3.95 -3.39 -3.98
N GLY A 161 -4.34 -3.09 -5.22
CA GLY A 161 -3.47 -2.42 -6.20
C GLY A 161 -3.76 -0.94 -6.34
N GLU A 162 -3.06 -0.32 -7.30
CA GLU A 162 -3.29 1.06 -7.68
C GLU A 162 -4.62 1.20 -8.42
N LYS A 163 -4.93 0.24 -9.31
CA LYS A 163 -6.16 0.22 -10.13
C LYS A 163 -7.19 -0.78 -9.61
N LEU A 164 -6.81 -2.04 -9.46
CA LEU A 164 -7.71 -3.10 -9.02
C LEU A 164 -7.76 -3.18 -7.50
N LYS A 165 -8.98 -3.06 -6.96
CA LYS A 165 -9.24 -3.18 -5.52
C LYS A 165 -10.44 -4.08 -5.24
N GLY A 166 -10.40 -4.72 -4.08
CA GLY A 166 -11.50 -5.54 -3.58
C GLY A 166 -11.40 -7.00 -3.98
N GLU A 167 -12.49 -7.73 -3.72
CA GLU A 167 -12.54 -9.18 -3.86
C GLU A 167 -12.82 -9.60 -5.32
N PHE A 168 -12.05 -10.59 -5.76
CA PHE A 168 -12.14 -11.27 -7.03
C PHE A 168 -12.13 -12.79 -6.82
N ALA A 169 -12.55 -13.52 -7.85
CA ALA A 169 -12.39 -14.95 -7.93
C ALA A 169 -11.95 -15.41 -9.31
N LEU A 170 -11.09 -16.42 -9.35
CA LEU A 170 -10.77 -17.22 -10.51
C LEU A 170 -11.43 -18.59 -10.35
N VAL A 171 -12.32 -18.95 -11.27
CA VAL A 171 -13.04 -20.22 -11.26
C VAL A 171 -12.70 -21.04 -12.51
N ARG A 172 -12.12 -22.23 -12.32
CA ARG A 172 -11.73 -23.14 -13.41
C ARG A 172 -12.96 -23.75 -14.07
N MET A 173 -12.98 -23.79 -15.40
CA MET A 173 -14.04 -24.42 -16.17
C MET A 173 -13.86 -25.93 -16.19
N ARG A 174 -14.96 -26.69 -16.09
CA ARG A 174 -14.90 -28.17 -16.00
C ARG A 174 -14.37 -28.87 -17.25
N LYS A 175 -14.44 -28.21 -18.42
CA LYS A 175 -14.09 -28.81 -19.72
C LYS A 175 -12.61 -28.68 -20.10
N ASP A 176 -11.89 -27.76 -19.47
CA ASP A 176 -10.51 -27.44 -19.81
C ASP A 176 -9.78 -26.91 -18.57
N GLU A 177 -8.69 -27.57 -18.20
CA GLU A 177 -7.90 -27.24 -17.01
C GLU A 177 -7.23 -25.85 -17.10
N LYS A 178 -7.01 -25.35 -18.33
CA LYS A 178 -6.42 -24.04 -18.58
C LYS A 178 -7.44 -22.91 -18.69
N SER A 179 -8.72 -23.21 -18.86
CA SER A 179 -9.76 -22.19 -18.99
C SER A 179 -10.34 -21.80 -17.63
N TRP A 180 -10.19 -20.53 -17.24
CA TRP A 180 -10.75 -19.97 -16.01
C TRP A 180 -11.64 -18.76 -16.30
N LEU A 181 -12.49 -18.42 -15.34
CA LEU A 181 -13.27 -17.20 -15.32
C LEU A 181 -12.79 -16.29 -14.19
N LEU A 182 -12.32 -15.09 -14.54
CA LEU A 182 -12.08 -14.00 -13.60
C LEU A 182 -13.39 -13.24 -13.36
N LEU A 183 -13.74 -13.11 -12.09
CA LEU A 183 -15.01 -12.57 -11.61
C LEU A 183 -14.75 -11.51 -10.54
N LYS A 184 -15.32 -10.33 -10.69
CA LYS A 184 -15.39 -9.35 -9.60
C LYS A 184 -16.51 -9.77 -8.63
N LYS A 185 -16.24 -9.71 -7.33
CA LYS A 185 -17.29 -9.88 -6.30
C LYS A 185 -17.96 -8.55 -5.97
N LYS A 186 -19.21 -8.62 -5.53
CA LYS A 186 -19.95 -7.44 -5.05
C LYS A 186 -19.32 -6.95 -3.75
N ASP A 187 -18.66 -5.80 -3.81
CA ASP A 187 -18.10 -5.09 -2.68
C ASP A 187 -18.11 -3.58 -2.96
N ARG A 188 -17.52 -2.79 -2.07
CA ARG A 188 -17.47 -1.31 -2.18
C ARG A 188 -16.70 -0.78 -3.39
N TYR A 189 -15.90 -1.61 -4.06
CA TYR A 189 -15.10 -1.22 -5.24
C TYR A 189 -15.72 -1.74 -6.54
N ALA A 190 -16.83 -2.47 -6.46
CA ALA A 190 -17.56 -2.95 -7.62
C ALA A 190 -18.42 -1.84 -8.23
N GLY A 191 -18.47 -1.79 -9.57
CA GLY A 191 -19.28 -0.83 -10.31
C GLY A 191 -19.00 -0.87 -11.81
N ASP A 192 -19.83 -0.16 -12.58
CA ASP A 192 -19.63 0.04 -14.02
C ASP A 192 -18.58 1.15 -14.26
N ILE A 193 -17.34 0.83 -13.93
CA ILE A 193 -16.19 1.71 -14.12
C ILE A 193 -15.39 1.18 -15.31
N ALA A 194 -15.16 2.03 -16.29
CA ALA A 194 -14.36 1.71 -17.48
C ALA A 194 -12.85 1.67 -17.16
N ILE A 195 -12.44 0.81 -16.22
CA ILE A 195 -11.09 0.75 -15.65
C ILE A 195 -9.98 0.56 -16.70
N LEU A 196 -10.29 -0.11 -17.81
CA LEU A 196 -9.34 -0.34 -18.90
C LEU A 196 -8.95 0.94 -19.66
N LYS A 197 -9.69 2.05 -19.48
CA LYS A 197 -9.32 3.37 -20.01
C LYS A 197 -8.06 3.93 -19.34
N GLU A 198 -7.72 3.48 -18.14
CA GLU A 198 -6.46 3.80 -17.48
C GLU A 198 -5.31 3.02 -18.13
N ASN A 199 -4.87 3.46 -19.30
CA ASN A 199 -4.00 2.69 -20.19
C ASN A 199 -2.49 2.82 -19.92
N ARG A 200 -2.08 3.69 -18.98
CA ARG A 200 -0.68 3.94 -18.61
C ARG A 200 -0.16 2.93 -17.58
N SER A 201 1.13 2.64 -17.64
CA SER A 201 1.85 1.88 -16.62
C SER A 201 1.79 2.57 -15.25
N VAL A 202 1.63 1.78 -14.19
CA VAL A 202 1.74 2.28 -12.80
C VAL A 202 3.19 2.43 -12.34
N VAL A 203 4.15 1.95 -13.14
CA VAL A 203 5.58 2.03 -12.83
C VAL A 203 6.26 3.12 -13.65
N SER A 204 6.16 3.06 -14.98
CA SER A 204 6.84 4.00 -15.88
C SER A 204 5.97 5.18 -16.31
N GLY A 205 4.67 5.16 -16.05
CA GLY A 205 3.71 6.15 -16.57
C GLY A 205 3.47 6.05 -18.08
N LYS A 206 4.16 5.14 -18.78
CA LYS A 206 4.11 5.02 -20.23
C LYS A 206 2.90 4.23 -20.71
N THR A 207 2.42 4.55 -21.90
CA THR A 207 1.50 3.72 -22.67
C THR A 207 2.24 2.58 -23.37
N LEU A 208 1.48 1.64 -23.93
CA LEU A 208 2.08 0.50 -24.61
C LEU A 208 2.73 0.92 -25.94
N GLU A 209 2.11 1.90 -26.58
CA GLU A 209 2.56 2.55 -27.81
C GLU A 209 3.92 3.24 -27.57
N GLU A 210 4.02 4.06 -26.52
CA GLU A 210 5.26 4.74 -26.10
C GLU A 210 6.41 3.76 -25.75
N VAL A 211 6.09 2.57 -25.21
CA VAL A 211 7.09 1.52 -24.95
C VAL A 211 7.54 0.83 -26.24
N SER A 212 6.61 0.61 -27.16
CA SER A 212 6.89 -0.07 -28.43
C SER A 212 7.73 0.78 -29.39
N GLU A 213 7.55 2.11 -29.37
CA GLU A 213 8.38 3.08 -30.12
C GLU A 213 9.85 3.10 -29.67
N GLY A 214 10.16 2.63 -28.45
CA GLY A 214 11.51 2.57 -27.90
C GLY A 214 12.46 1.56 -28.57
N GLY A 215 11.94 0.68 -29.44
CA GLY A 215 12.68 -0.33 -30.22
C GLY A 215 12.94 -1.68 -29.51
N PRO A 216 13.09 -2.78 -30.27
CA PRO A 216 13.34 -4.12 -29.72
C PRO A 216 14.76 -4.25 -29.14
N GLY A 217 14.90 -4.95 -28.01
CA GLY A 217 16.21 -5.23 -27.38
C GLY A 217 16.64 -4.26 -26.28
N LYS A 218 15.92 -3.15 -26.10
CA LYS A 218 15.96 -2.43 -24.82
C LYS A 218 15.03 -3.16 -23.85
N SER A 219 15.56 -4.20 -23.19
CA SER A 219 15.23 -4.33 -21.76
C SER A 219 15.55 -2.95 -21.22
N PHE A 220 14.59 -2.24 -20.62
CA PHE A 220 14.98 -1.14 -19.78
C PHE A 220 15.80 -1.80 -18.68
N LYS A 221 17.12 -1.89 -18.86
CA LYS A 221 18.06 -2.31 -17.83
C LYS A 221 17.70 -1.38 -16.69
N GLN A 222 16.97 -1.91 -15.74
CA GLN A 222 16.82 -1.29 -14.47
C GLN A 222 18.25 -1.15 -13.99
N LYS A 223 18.84 0.05 -14.10
CA LYS A 223 20.01 0.47 -13.31
C LYS A 223 19.63 -0.01 -11.92
N LYS A 224 20.11 -1.17 -11.44
CA LYS A 224 19.62 -1.89 -10.25
C LYS A 224 18.79 -0.97 -9.39
N LEU A 225 17.50 -0.88 -9.72
CA LEU A 225 16.77 0.35 -9.47
C LEU A 225 16.36 0.20 -8.04
N LYS A 226 17.25 0.68 -7.16
CA LYS A 226 16.98 0.96 -5.76
C LYS A 226 15.72 1.76 -5.79
N GLN A 227 14.58 1.07 -5.73
CA GLN A 227 13.30 1.64 -5.41
C GLN A 227 13.13 2.98 -6.15
N ILE A 228 12.83 3.00 -7.48
CA ILE A 228 12.12 4.18 -8.01
C ILE A 228 10.85 4.20 -7.19
N ARG A 229 10.93 4.99 -6.14
CA ARG A 229 9.87 5.34 -5.24
C ARG A 229 8.99 6.24 -6.09
N LEU A 230 7.70 5.96 -6.13
CA LEU A 230 6.65 6.70 -6.84
C LEU A 230 6.78 8.24 -6.77
N HIS A 231 7.47 8.74 -5.74
CA HIS A 231 7.90 10.13 -5.55
C HIS A 231 8.85 10.73 -6.62
N GLU A 232 9.49 9.93 -7.48
CA GLU A 232 10.39 10.38 -8.56
C GLU A 232 9.65 10.66 -9.86
N ALA A 233 8.48 10.03 -10.08
CA ALA A 233 7.58 10.34 -11.19
C ALA A 233 6.62 11.53 -10.89
N LEU A 234 6.77 12.14 -9.70
CA LEU A 234 6.14 13.41 -9.34
C LEU A 234 6.96 14.55 -9.96
N GLU A 235 6.97 14.65 -11.29
CA GLU A 235 7.60 15.76 -11.99
C GLU A 235 6.67 16.99 -12.10
N GLU A 236 7.29 18.11 -12.49
CA GLU A 236 6.90 19.52 -12.44
C GLU A 236 5.40 19.84 -12.41
N GLU A 237 4.57 19.16 -13.18
CA GLU A 237 3.14 19.47 -13.28
C GLU A 237 2.39 19.26 -11.96
N ASP A 238 2.79 18.28 -11.14
CA ASP A 238 2.14 17.99 -9.87
C ASP A 238 2.48 19.02 -8.77
N LEU A 239 3.63 19.69 -8.89
CA LEU A 239 4.20 20.65 -7.93
C LEU A 239 4.29 22.09 -8.48
N LYS A 240 3.82 22.34 -9.71
CA LYS A 240 3.96 23.64 -10.40
C LYS A 240 3.39 24.82 -9.63
N ASP A 241 2.34 24.58 -8.87
CA ASP A 241 1.61 25.59 -8.09
C ASP A 241 2.22 25.77 -6.68
N ALA A 242 3.29 25.03 -6.34
CA ALA A 242 3.94 25.04 -5.04
C ALA A 242 5.30 25.77 -5.10
N PRO A 243 5.52 26.83 -4.30
CA PRO A 243 6.76 27.60 -4.33
C PRO A 243 7.94 26.77 -3.84
N VAL A 244 9.09 26.95 -4.50
CA VAL A 244 10.36 26.35 -4.07
C VAL A 244 10.91 27.17 -2.91
N VAL A 245 10.98 26.57 -1.72
CA VAL A 245 11.53 27.18 -0.50
C VAL A 245 12.36 26.17 0.29
N PRO A 246 13.36 26.62 1.07
CA PRO A 246 14.09 25.75 1.97
C PRO A 246 13.15 24.98 2.90
N MET A 247 13.40 23.68 3.06
CA MET A 247 12.61 22.83 3.94
C MET A 247 12.61 23.41 5.37
N PRO A 248 11.44 23.60 6.00
CA PRO A 248 11.35 24.18 7.33
C PRO A 248 11.90 23.23 8.40
N HIS A 249 12.17 23.78 9.58
CA HIS A 249 12.60 23.02 10.75
C HIS A 249 11.74 23.39 11.96
N ASN A 250 11.39 22.40 12.78
CA ASN A 250 10.54 22.50 13.96
C ASN A 250 9.18 23.17 13.69
N LEU A 251 8.54 22.79 12.58
CA LEU A 251 7.24 23.32 12.18
C LEU A 251 6.19 23.03 13.28
N GLN A 252 5.39 24.04 13.63
CA GLN A 252 4.30 23.87 14.60
C GLN A 252 3.03 23.36 13.92
N PRO A 253 2.38 22.31 14.42
CA PRO A 253 1.21 21.74 13.75
C PRO A 253 0.00 22.68 13.81
N MET A 254 -0.78 22.68 12.73
CA MET A 254 -2.12 23.28 12.67
C MET A 254 -3.06 22.59 13.68
N LEU A 255 -3.93 23.37 14.31
CA LEU A 255 -4.80 22.90 15.40
C LEU A 255 -6.28 22.91 15.01
N ALA A 256 -6.98 21.83 15.33
CA ALA A 256 -8.43 21.72 15.14
C ALA A 256 -9.24 22.47 16.22
N THR A 257 -10.31 23.15 15.83
CA THR A 257 -11.31 23.73 16.74
C THR A 257 -12.29 22.66 17.22
N PRO A 258 -12.77 22.67 18.48
CA PRO A 258 -13.86 21.78 18.90
C PRO A 258 -15.12 21.97 18.04
N GLY A 259 -15.60 20.89 17.43
CA GLY A 259 -16.91 20.83 16.76
C GLY A 259 -18.00 20.34 17.72
N LYS A 260 -19.23 20.85 17.58
CA LYS A 260 -20.33 20.53 18.51
C LYS A 260 -21.01 19.19 18.22
N LYS A 261 -21.26 18.89 16.94
CA LYS A 261 -21.99 17.70 16.48
C LYS A 261 -21.36 17.19 15.19
N PRO A 262 -21.46 15.88 14.89
CA PRO A 262 -21.12 15.37 13.57
C PRO A 262 -22.07 15.95 12.51
N PHE A 263 -21.59 16.06 11.28
CA PHE A 263 -22.32 16.66 10.17
C PHE A 263 -21.85 16.07 8.84
N ASP A 264 -22.67 16.22 7.80
CA ASP A 264 -22.33 15.89 6.43
C ASP A 264 -22.12 17.17 5.62
N HIS A 265 -21.14 17.20 4.73
CA HIS A 265 -20.89 18.37 3.87
C HIS A 265 -20.02 18.04 2.65
N PRO A 266 -20.41 18.45 1.43
CA PRO A 266 -19.67 18.11 0.20
C PRO A 266 -18.21 18.57 0.19
N ASP A 267 -17.94 19.76 0.74
CA ASP A 267 -16.60 20.35 0.80
C ASP A 267 -15.75 19.90 2.00
N TRP A 268 -16.15 18.86 2.73
CA TRP A 268 -15.43 18.37 3.90
C TRP A 268 -15.02 16.90 3.74
N ILE A 269 -13.84 16.62 4.29
CA ILE A 269 -13.34 15.28 4.48
C ILE A 269 -13.36 14.94 5.96
N PHE A 270 -13.57 13.67 6.28
CA PHE A 270 -13.67 13.18 7.65
C PHE A 270 -12.65 12.07 7.86
N GLU A 271 -11.75 12.28 8.82
CA GLU A 271 -10.69 11.34 9.20
C GLU A 271 -10.94 10.80 10.59
N MET A 272 -10.40 9.61 10.87
CA MET A 272 -10.39 9.07 12.22
C MET A 272 -9.57 9.99 13.14
N LYS A 273 -10.13 10.32 14.31
CA LYS A 273 -9.36 10.98 15.37
C LYS A 273 -8.58 9.91 16.12
N TRP A 274 -7.33 9.72 15.71
CA TRP A 274 -6.38 8.88 16.42
C TRP A 274 -6.10 9.41 17.83
N ASP A 275 -5.94 8.50 18.79
CA ASP A 275 -5.56 8.83 20.16
C ASP A 275 -4.09 8.47 20.37
N GLY A 276 -3.22 9.48 20.31
CA GLY A 276 -1.78 9.27 20.26
C GLY A 276 -0.96 10.51 20.56
N TYR A 277 0.29 10.50 20.06
CA TYR A 277 1.15 11.68 20.05
C TYR A 277 1.22 12.27 18.65
N ARG A 278 0.70 13.47 18.51
CA ARG A 278 0.92 14.31 17.34
C ARG A 278 2.41 14.49 17.08
N ALA A 279 2.87 14.14 15.89
CA ALA A 279 4.26 14.29 15.48
C ALA A 279 4.38 14.93 14.10
N ILE A 280 5.30 15.89 13.98
CA ILE A 280 5.84 16.35 12.71
C ILE A 280 7.08 15.51 12.43
N ALA A 281 7.12 14.88 11.27
CA ALA A 281 8.31 14.18 10.79
C ALA A 281 9.04 15.03 9.75
N GLU A 282 10.34 15.22 9.95
CA GLU A 282 11.23 15.89 9.02
C GLU A 282 12.19 14.86 8.46
N ILE A 283 12.06 14.55 7.17
CA ILE A 283 12.98 13.68 6.44
C ILE A 283 13.89 14.59 5.64
N ARG A 284 15.20 14.52 5.89
CA ARG A 284 16.20 15.39 5.27
C ARG A 284 17.52 14.65 5.13
N ASP A 285 18.14 14.71 3.95
CA ASP A 285 19.49 14.19 3.71
C ASP A 285 19.65 12.72 4.14
N GLY A 286 18.60 11.92 3.95
CA GLY A 286 18.57 10.50 4.34
C GLY A 286 18.40 10.23 5.84
N ASP A 287 18.24 11.27 6.67
CA ASP A 287 17.84 11.16 8.06
C ASP A 287 16.34 11.48 8.25
N ALA A 288 15.76 11.08 9.38
CA ALA A 288 14.40 11.41 9.77
C ALA A 288 14.32 11.74 11.26
N SER A 289 13.75 12.92 11.56
CA SER A 289 13.49 13.38 12.92
C SER A 289 12.00 13.53 13.19
N LEU A 290 11.58 13.29 14.42
CA LEU A 290 10.20 13.40 14.87
C LEU A 290 10.11 14.47 15.96
N TYR A 291 9.17 15.40 15.83
CA TYR A 291 8.94 16.47 16.78
C TYR A 291 7.49 16.45 17.26
N SER A 292 7.30 16.50 18.57
CA SER A 292 5.97 16.63 19.16
C SER A 292 5.36 18.00 18.82
N ARG A 293 4.07 18.15 19.14
CA ARG A 293 3.35 19.43 19.09
C ARG A 293 4.10 20.61 19.72
N ASN A 294 4.88 20.38 20.79
CA ASN A 294 5.64 21.42 21.49
C ASN A 294 7.11 21.49 21.04
N ARG A 295 7.44 20.92 19.86
CA ARG A 295 8.79 20.86 19.26
C ARG A 295 9.82 20.06 20.08
N ILE A 296 9.35 19.23 21.01
CA ILE A 296 10.21 18.29 21.73
C ILE A 296 10.52 17.11 20.80
N SER A 297 11.80 16.74 20.67
CA SER A 297 12.20 15.58 19.88
C SER A 297 11.59 14.30 20.45
N LEU A 298 10.93 13.56 19.56
CA LEU A 298 10.37 12.23 19.80
C LEU A 298 11.22 11.13 19.11
N THR A 299 12.24 11.51 18.34
CA THR A 299 13.04 10.60 17.50
C THR A 299 13.57 9.41 18.28
N GLN A 300 14.25 9.64 19.40
CA GLN A 300 14.81 8.55 20.22
C GLN A 300 13.73 7.68 20.89
N LYS A 301 12.58 8.28 21.20
CA LYS A 301 11.45 7.55 21.81
C LYS A 301 10.78 6.61 20.81
N PHE A 302 10.76 6.98 19.53
CA PHE A 302 10.10 6.25 18.45
C PHE A 302 11.05 5.96 17.28
N LEU A 303 12.26 5.51 17.60
CA LEU A 303 13.30 5.20 16.62
C LEU A 303 12.82 4.28 15.48
N PRO A 304 11.98 3.24 15.72
CA PRO A 304 11.49 2.40 14.63
C PRO A 304 10.66 3.15 13.56
N ILE A 305 9.99 4.25 13.94
CA ILE A 305 9.27 5.11 12.97
C ILE A 305 10.27 5.95 12.19
N ALA A 306 11.24 6.57 12.87
CA ALA A 306 12.29 7.35 12.22
C ALA A 306 13.08 6.48 11.21
N GLU A 307 13.48 5.27 11.57
CA GLU A 307 14.15 4.32 10.69
C GLU A 307 13.30 3.93 9.46
N ALA A 308 11.99 3.78 9.63
CA ALA A 308 11.10 3.51 8.52
C ALA A 308 11.02 4.71 7.56
N LEU A 309 11.02 5.94 8.08
CA LEU A 309 10.98 7.16 7.28
C LEU A 309 12.31 7.46 6.58
N ARG A 310 13.46 7.16 7.19
CA ARG A 310 14.79 7.27 6.54
C ARG A 310 14.87 6.50 5.22
N LYS A 311 14.19 5.36 5.15
CA LYS A 311 14.13 4.52 3.93
C LYS A 311 13.32 5.15 2.80
N SER A 312 12.64 6.28 3.03
CA SER A 312 11.92 7.05 2.00
C SER A 312 12.86 7.83 1.11
N GLY A 313 14.10 8.14 1.54
CA GLY A 313 15.17 8.81 0.80
C GLY A 313 14.74 9.92 -0.17
N PHE A 314 13.83 10.75 0.33
CA PHE A 314 13.48 12.04 -0.21
C PHE A 314 13.27 13.00 0.94
N ASP A 315 13.39 14.29 0.64
CA ASP A 315 13.15 15.32 1.63
C ASP A 315 11.65 15.63 1.72
N ALA A 316 11.11 15.59 2.93
CA ALA A 316 9.70 15.86 3.17
C ALA A 316 9.41 16.26 4.62
N VAL A 317 8.38 17.10 4.80
CA VAL A 317 7.77 17.37 6.11
C VAL A 317 6.38 16.75 6.14
N LEU A 318 6.18 15.82 7.07
CA LEU A 318 4.94 15.06 7.25
C LEU A 318 4.26 15.44 8.56
N ASP A 319 2.94 15.50 8.56
CA ASP A 319 2.15 15.69 9.78
C ASP A 319 1.30 14.43 10.03
N GLY A 320 1.46 13.84 11.22
CA GLY A 320 0.85 12.56 11.55
C GLY A 320 0.62 12.34 13.05
N GLU A 321 0.01 11.20 13.37
CA GLU A 321 -0.23 10.76 14.75
C GLU A 321 0.52 9.45 15.00
N ILE A 322 1.34 9.41 16.05
CA ILE A 322 1.98 8.18 16.52
C ILE A 322 1.03 7.48 17.48
N VAL A 323 0.68 6.23 17.18
CA VAL A 323 -0.21 5.40 17.99
C VAL A 323 0.41 4.04 18.26
N VAL A 324 -0.08 3.38 19.31
CA VAL A 324 0.12 1.95 19.50
C VAL A 324 -1.26 1.31 19.44
N VAL A 325 -1.39 0.26 18.62
CA VAL A 325 -2.60 -0.56 18.56
C VAL A 325 -2.34 -1.94 19.15
N ASP A 326 -3.37 -2.55 19.73
CA ASP A 326 -3.32 -3.95 20.16
C ASP A 326 -3.41 -4.92 18.95
N ASP A 327 -3.36 -6.22 19.22
CA ASP A 327 -3.43 -7.27 18.19
C ASP A 327 -4.78 -7.30 17.45
N GLN A 328 -5.80 -6.62 17.97
CA GLN A 328 -7.11 -6.43 17.33
C GLN A 328 -7.19 -5.10 16.55
N GLY A 329 -6.10 -4.32 16.52
CA GLY A 329 -6.02 -3.05 15.83
C GLY A 329 -6.65 -1.87 16.59
N HIS A 330 -7.00 -2.01 17.86
CA HIS A 330 -7.56 -0.92 18.66
C HIS A 330 -6.46 -0.02 19.23
N PRO A 331 -6.55 1.32 19.06
CA PRO A 331 -5.61 2.26 19.67
C PRO A 331 -5.62 2.18 21.20
N ASN A 332 -4.43 2.10 21.80
CA ASN A 332 -4.26 2.06 23.24
C ASN A 332 -3.22 3.09 23.71
N PHE A 333 -3.72 4.21 24.24
CA PHE A 333 -2.87 5.31 24.69
C PHE A 333 -1.97 4.93 25.88
N GLN A 334 -2.44 4.05 26.78
CA GLN A 334 -1.64 3.59 27.92
C GLN A 334 -0.43 2.77 27.44
N MET A 335 -0.62 1.92 26.41
CA MET A 335 0.49 1.20 25.78
C MET A 335 1.46 2.15 25.10
N LEU A 336 0.97 3.18 24.40
CA LEU A 336 1.82 4.22 23.80
C LEU A 336 2.66 4.97 24.85
N GLN A 337 2.09 5.33 26.00
CA GLN A 337 2.82 5.95 27.11
C GLN A 337 3.95 5.04 27.62
N ASN A 338 3.69 3.73 27.70
CA ASN A 338 4.62 2.73 28.23
C ASN A 338 5.48 2.03 27.16
N TYR A 339 5.38 2.43 25.88
CA TYR A 339 5.96 1.69 24.76
C TYR A 339 7.48 1.48 24.88
N ARG A 340 8.23 2.47 25.40
CA ARG A 340 9.69 2.32 25.60
C ARG A 340 10.06 1.18 26.54
N LYS A 341 9.21 0.89 27.53
CA LYS A 341 9.45 -0.15 28.55
C LYS A 341 8.91 -1.50 28.11
N SER A 342 7.70 -1.53 27.58
CA SER A 342 6.98 -2.76 27.25
C SER A 342 7.29 -3.30 25.86
N LYS A 343 7.52 -2.41 24.88
CA LYS A 343 7.53 -2.71 23.44
C LYS A 343 6.32 -3.53 22.96
N SER A 344 5.22 -3.51 23.71
CA SER A 344 4.01 -4.27 23.42
C SER A 344 3.09 -3.51 22.46
N GLY A 345 2.38 -4.26 21.62
CA GLY A 345 1.50 -3.72 20.58
C GLY A 345 2.24 -3.23 19.33
N HIS A 346 1.46 -2.82 18.34
CA HIS A 346 1.97 -2.38 17.05
C HIS A 346 2.12 -0.86 17.02
N LEU A 347 3.38 -0.39 16.98
CA LEU A 347 3.70 1.02 16.84
C LEU A 347 3.48 1.47 15.39
N LEU A 348 2.62 2.48 15.22
CA LEU A 348 2.24 3.03 13.92
C LEU A 348 2.35 4.55 13.91
N TYR A 349 2.65 5.11 12.75
CA TYR A 349 2.59 6.54 12.45
C TYR A 349 1.58 6.76 11.32
N TYR A 350 0.40 7.27 11.68
CA TYR A 350 -0.65 7.60 10.73
C TYR A 350 -0.45 9.04 10.23
N VAL A 351 0.02 9.17 8.99
CA VAL A 351 0.28 10.46 8.34
C VAL A 351 -0.99 10.94 7.64
N PHE A 352 -1.48 12.12 7.99
CA PHE A 352 -2.67 12.68 7.36
C PHE A 352 -2.39 13.93 6.51
N ASP A 353 -1.20 14.53 6.57
CA ASP A 353 -0.84 15.71 5.77
C ASP A 353 0.63 15.69 5.29
N LEU A 354 0.87 16.35 4.16
CA LEU A 354 2.18 16.57 3.54
C LEU A 354 2.40 18.08 3.41
N LEU A 355 3.41 18.60 4.10
CA LEU A 355 3.63 20.04 4.25
C LEU A 355 4.73 20.57 3.35
N HIS A 356 5.76 19.76 3.10
CA HIS A 356 6.88 20.10 2.24
C HIS A 356 7.37 18.82 1.57
N PHE A 357 7.81 18.93 0.31
CA PHE A 357 8.32 17.80 -0.44
C PHE A 357 9.33 18.26 -1.49
N LYS A 358 10.54 17.67 -1.50
CA LYS A 358 11.61 17.94 -2.49
C LYS A 358 11.87 19.43 -2.76
N GLY A 359 11.87 20.26 -1.71
CA GLY A 359 12.12 21.70 -1.86
C GLY A 359 10.87 22.56 -2.10
N HIS A 360 9.69 21.97 -2.25
CA HIS A 360 8.45 22.71 -2.45
C HIS A 360 7.62 22.80 -1.17
N ASP A 361 7.15 24.02 -0.84
CA ASP A 361 6.14 24.22 0.20
C ASP A 361 4.75 23.89 -0.34
N LEU A 362 4.08 22.98 0.34
CA LEU A 362 2.76 22.50 -0.05
C LEU A 362 1.66 23.10 0.80
N THR A 363 1.98 23.89 1.83
CA THR A 363 1.02 24.37 2.82
C THR A 363 -0.09 25.24 2.22
N ASP A 364 0.18 25.97 1.14
CA ASP A 364 -0.83 26.78 0.43
C ASP A 364 -1.67 25.99 -0.59
N LEU A 365 -1.32 24.73 -0.88
CA LEU A 365 -2.15 23.88 -1.74
C LEU A 365 -3.43 23.43 -1.00
N PRO A 366 -4.53 23.15 -1.73
CA PRO A 366 -5.72 22.52 -1.17
C PRO A 366 -5.41 21.23 -0.40
N LEU A 367 -6.07 21.00 0.74
CA LEU A 367 -5.87 19.80 1.56
C LEU A 367 -6.01 18.49 0.77
N LEU A 368 -7.04 18.35 -0.08
CA LEU A 368 -7.18 17.16 -0.91
C LEU A 368 -5.96 16.95 -1.81
N ARG A 369 -5.42 18.02 -2.37
CA ARG A 369 -4.22 17.97 -3.20
C ARG A 369 -3.00 17.49 -2.41
N ARG A 370 -2.79 18.03 -1.20
CA ARG A 370 -1.71 17.56 -0.31
C ARG A 370 -1.85 16.08 0.06
N LYS A 371 -3.09 15.60 0.29
CA LYS A 371 -3.36 14.18 0.56
C LYS A 371 -3.14 13.28 -0.65
N GLU A 372 -3.48 13.72 -1.85
CA GLU A 372 -3.17 13.01 -3.10
C GLU A 372 -1.65 12.83 -3.26
N LEU A 373 -0.89 13.91 -3.10
CA LEU A 373 0.58 13.88 -3.14
C LEU A 373 1.15 12.98 -2.04
N LEU A 374 0.63 13.09 -0.81
CA LEU A 374 1.02 12.24 0.31
C LEU A 374 0.86 10.75 -0.04
N ARG A 375 -0.30 10.36 -0.59
CA ARG A 375 -0.60 8.97 -0.93
C ARG A 375 0.39 8.41 -1.96
N LYS A 376 0.87 9.26 -2.88
CA LYS A 376 1.87 8.88 -3.90
C LYS A 376 3.28 8.74 -3.33
N ILE A 377 3.65 9.45 -2.26
CA ILE A 377 5.03 9.41 -1.75
C ILE A 377 5.25 8.48 -0.55
N LEU A 378 4.18 8.15 0.17
CA LEU A 378 4.31 7.46 1.45
C LEU A 378 4.88 6.04 1.22
N PRO A 379 6.00 5.68 1.87
CA PRO A 379 6.63 4.39 1.62
C PRO A 379 5.71 3.24 2.04
N SER A 380 5.74 2.13 1.30
CA SER A 380 5.15 0.87 1.75
C SER A 380 5.88 0.41 3.02
N SER A 381 5.28 0.68 4.17
CA SER A 381 5.88 0.44 5.49
C SER A 381 4.87 -0.25 6.40
N SER A 382 5.37 -1.18 7.23
CA SER A 382 4.60 -1.76 8.32
C SER A 382 4.29 -0.73 9.42
N LYS A 383 5.10 0.33 9.54
CA LYS A 383 5.06 1.32 10.64
C LYS A 383 4.52 2.69 10.24
N VAL A 384 4.59 3.07 8.97
CA VAL A 384 4.12 4.37 8.47
C VAL A 384 2.92 4.11 7.57
N LYS A 385 1.78 4.70 7.91
CA LYS A 385 0.50 4.47 7.23
C LYS A 385 -0.12 5.79 6.80
N PHE A 386 -0.75 5.81 5.64
CA PHE A 386 -1.61 6.91 5.24
C PHE A 386 -2.88 6.89 6.09
N SER A 387 -3.27 8.05 6.63
CA SER A 387 -4.55 8.21 7.33
C SER A 387 -5.63 8.56 6.31
N ASP A 388 -6.46 7.56 6.03
CA ASP A 388 -7.55 7.66 5.06
C ASP A 388 -8.69 8.57 5.54
N HIS A 389 -9.58 8.92 4.62
CA HIS A 389 -10.67 9.86 4.84
C HIS A 389 -11.93 9.44 4.10
N VAL A 390 -13.08 9.88 4.63
CA VAL A 390 -14.39 9.78 3.99
C VAL A 390 -14.77 11.15 3.45
N LEU A 391 -15.24 11.21 2.20
CA LEU A 391 -15.80 12.42 1.62
C LEU A 391 -17.26 12.55 2.06
N LYS A 392 -17.69 13.77 2.41
CA LYS A 392 -19.09 14.16 2.62
C LYS A 392 -19.81 13.54 3.82
N ASP A 393 -19.71 12.24 4.04
CA ASP A 393 -20.55 11.46 4.97
C ASP A 393 -20.00 11.40 6.41
N GLY A 394 -19.80 12.56 7.03
CA GLY A 394 -19.26 12.67 8.38
C GLY A 394 -20.17 12.11 9.48
N SER A 395 -21.49 12.23 9.34
CA SER A 395 -22.48 11.73 10.30
C SER A 395 -22.47 10.20 10.37
N LEU A 396 -22.45 9.53 9.21
CA LEU A 396 -22.38 8.08 9.14
C LEU A 396 -21.03 7.57 9.65
N PHE A 397 -19.94 8.21 9.22
CA PHE A 397 -18.60 7.85 9.67
C PHE A 397 -18.46 8.00 11.19
N PHE A 398 -18.99 9.07 11.77
CA PHE A 398 -19.02 9.25 13.23
C PHE A 398 -19.71 8.09 13.96
N LYS A 399 -20.89 7.66 13.48
CA LYS A 399 -21.63 6.53 14.09
C LYS A 399 -20.81 5.23 14.06
N VAL A 400 -20.08 4.98 12.97
CA VAL A 400 -19.18 3.81 12.87
C VAL A 400 -18.03 3.90 13.86
N VAL A 401 -17.41 5.08 13.97
CA VAL A 401 -16.31 5.36 14.92
C VAL A 401 -16.79 5.20 16.37
N GLU A 402 -17.97 5.73 16.69
CA GLU A 402 -18.60 5.60 18.00
C GLU A 402 -18.91 4.15 18.37
N LYS A 403 -19.50 3.38 17.44
CA LYS A 403 -19.82 1.96 17.65
C LYS A 403 -18.57 1.11 17.86
N LYS A 404 -17.43 1.52 17.30
CA LYS A 404 -16.11 0.88 17.50
C LYS A 404 -15.38 1.37 18.75
N GLY A 405 -15.99 2.24 19.56
CA GLY A 405 -15.38 2.76 20.79
C GLY A 405 -14.18 3.67 20.56
N LEU A 406 -14.04 4.24 19.36
CA LEU A 406 -12.92 5.10 18.99
C LEU A 406 -13.16 6.55 19.45
N GLU A 407 -12.09 7.33 19.58
CA GLU A 407 -12.08 8.66 20.22
C GLU A 407 -12.91 9.73 19.47
N GLY A 408 -13.07 9.60 18.15
CA GLY A 408 -13.89 10.51 17.35
C GLY A 408 -13.41 10.68 15.93
N ILE A 409 -13.80 11.80 15.33
CA ILE A 409 -13.41 12.18 13.96
C ILE A 409 -12.80 13.58 13.94
N ILE A 410 -11.97 13.81 12.94
CA ILE A 410 -11.52 15.14 12.53
C ILE A 410 -12.17 15.46 11.19
N ALA A 411 -13.05 16.47 11.17
CA ALA A 411 -13.55 17.04 9.93
C ALA A 411 -12.57 18.10 9.44
N LYS A 412 -12.20 18.07 8.17
CA LYS A 412 -11.30 19.06 7.55
C LYS A 412 -11.91 19.58 6.25
N HIS A 413 -11.85 20.89 6.03
CA HIS A 413 -12.31 21.49 4.78
C HIS A 413 -11.38 21.07 3.63
N ALA A 414 -11.94 20.45 2.59
CA ALA A 414 -11.23 19.81 1.49
C ALA A 414 -10.29 20.76 0.73
N GLN A 415 -10.67 22.04 0.63
CA GLN A 415 -9.91 23.09 -0.06
C GLN A 415 -9.09 23.98 0.90
N SER A 416 -8.95 23.62 2.17
CA SER A 416 -8.19 24.44 3.14
C SER A 416 -6.69 24.35 2.93
N THR A 417 -6.02 25.49 3.08
CA THR A 417 -4.56 25.56 3.26
C THR A 417 -4.17 25.13 4.68
N TYR A 418 -2.87 24.90 4.89
CA TYR A 418 -2.31 24.50 6.17
C TYR A 418 -1.84 25.72 6.97
N LEU A 419 -2.50 26.02 8.09
CA LEU A 419 -2.17 27.16 8.93
C LEU A 419 -1.24 26.76 10.08
N ALA A 420 0.06 26.69 9.81
CA ALA A 420 1.08 26.29 10.78
C ALA A 420 0.96 27.08 12.11
N GLY A 421 1.00 26.35 13.23
CA GLY A 421 0.88 26.89 14.60
C GLY A 421 -0.49 27.48 14.96
N LYS A 422 -1.42 27.63 14.03
CA LYS A 422 -2.71 28.29 14.25
C LYS A 422 -3.82 27.29 14.51
N ARG A 423 -4.77 27.68 15.38
CA ARG A 423 -6.05 27.00 15.49
C ARG A 423 -7.02 27.54 14.45
N SER A 424 -7.64 26.65 13.69
CA SER A 424 -8.55 27.02 12.60
C SER A 424 -9.90 26.34 12.74
N ARG A 425 -10.94 26.98 12.19
CA ARG A 425 -12.26 26.36 12.02
C ARG A 425 -12.31 25.45 10.80
N GLN A 426 -11.31 25.49 9.91
CA GLN A 426 -11.21 24.58 8.77
C GLN A 426 -10.94 23.15 9.20
N TRP A 427 -10.45 22.94 10.43
CA TRP A 427 -10.31 21.62 11.05
C TRP A 427 -11.17 21.59 12.32
N LEU A 428 -12.11 20.65 12.40
CA LEU A 428 -13.01 20.47 13.52
C LEU A 428 -12.80 19.09 14.14
N LYS A 429 -12.63 19.04 15.46
CA LYS A 429 -12.60 17.78 16.20
C LYS A 429 -13.97 17.49 16.81
N VAL A 430 -14.56 16.35 16.47
CA VAL A 430 -15.83 15.89 17.04
C VAL A 430 -15.55 14.59 17.78
N LYS A 431 -15.68 14.62 19.11
CA LYS A 431 -15.40 13.46 19.97
C LYS A 431 -16.66 12.64 20.18
N THR A 432 -16.50 11.32 20.33
CA THR A 432 -17.58 10.40 20.72
C THR A 432 -17.97 10.56 22.18
N ARG A 433 -17.02 10.97 23.03
CA ARG A 433 -17.24 11.20 24.46
C ARG A 433 -16.92 12.66 24.84
N PRO A 434 -17.82 13.36 25.54
CA PRO A 434 -17.49 14.65 26.13
C PRO A 434 -16.34 14.47 27.13
N THR A 435 -15.39 15.39 27.12
CA THR A 435 -14.27 15.40 28.07
C THR A 435 -14.16 16.80 28.66
N GLN A 436 -14.00 16.89 29.98
CA GLN A 436 -13.83 18.14 30.71
C GLN A 436 -12.44 18.14 31.36
N GLY A 437 -11.65 19.18 31.13
CA GLY A 437 -10.39 19.37 31.83
C GLY A 437 -10.63 19.88 33.25
N GLY A 438 -9.90 19.35 34.23
CA GLY A 438 -9.90 19.81 35.62
C GLY A 438 -8.50 19.76 36.21
N VAL A 439 -8.24 20.60 37.22
CA VAL A 439 -7.01 20.53 38.02
C VAL A 439 -7.27 19.55 39.17
N ILE A 440 -6.38 18.57 39.36
CA ILE A 440 -6.44 17.70 40.54
C ILE A 440 -5.96 18.52 41.74
N ALA A 441 -6.90 18.98 42.57
CA ALA A 441 -6.62 19.82 43.74
C ALA A 441 -6.32 19.02 45.03
N GLY A 442 -6.50 17.69 45.00
CA GLY A 442 -6.24 16.81 46.12
C GLY A 442 -6.54 15.34 45.79
N PHE A 443 -6.17 14.43 46.67
CA PHE A 443 -6.46 13.00 46.59
C PHE A 443 -6.86 12.47 47.97
N THR A 444 -7.67 11.40 48.03
CA THR A 444 -8.01 10.70 49.28
C THR A 444 -7.12 9.48 49.48
N ALA A 445 -6.79 9.15 50.72
CA ALA A 445 -6.05 7.91 51.02
C ALA A 445 -6.84 6.67 50.54
N PRO A 446 -6.17 5.67 49.92
CA PRO A 446 -6.84 4.46 49.46
C PRO A 446 -7.42 3.68 50.66
N ARG A 447 -8.69 3.27 50.57
CA ARG A 447 -9.32 2.39 51.57
C ARG A 447 -8.81 0.97 51.37
N GLY A 448 -8.04 0.46 52.33
CA GLY A 448 -7.62 -0.94 52.41
C GLY A 448 -6.36 -1.31 51.63
N GLY A 449 -5.24 -1.44 52.35
CA GLY A 449 -4.27 -2.53 52.18
C GLY A 449 -3.53 -2.73 50.86
N ARG A 450 -3.48 -1.78 49.92
CA ARG A 450 -2.46 -1.82 48.85
C ARG A 450 -1.33 -0.88 49.21
N LYS A 451 -0.36 -1.43 49.95
CA LYS A 451 1.01 -0.88 50.04
C LYS A 451 1.74 -1.15 48.74
#